data_AF-A0A838DP70-F1
#
_entry.id   AF-A0A838DP70-F1
#
_cell.length_a   1.000
_cell.length_b   1.000
_cell.length_c   1.000
_cell.angle_alpha   90.00
_cell.angle_beta   90.00
_cell.angle_gamma   90.00
#
_symmetry.space_group_name_H-M   'P 1'
#
loop_
_entity.id
_entity.type
_entity.pdbx_description
1 polymer ?
#
loop_
_entity_poly.entity_id
_entity_poly.type
_entity_poly.pdbx_seq_one_letter_code
_entity_poly.pdbx_strand_id
1 'polypeptide(L)' 'MSISMDMARRVAEACKQRARELRSPVSIAIVDSGGHLVLFERMMAPYGWATGNISIAKATTAVMFNQSTDAVA' A
#
# COMPACT_ATOMS: atom_id res chain seq x y z
N MET A 1 7.37 9.83 12.98
CA MET A 1 6.05 9.64 13.65
C MET A 1 5.43 8.40 13.04
N SER A 2 5.16 7.36 13.82
CA SER A 2 4.65 6.09 13.29
C SER A 2 3.12 6.11 13.18
N ILE A 3 2.59 5.49 12.12
CA ILE A 3 1.15 5.25 11.98
C ILE A 3 0.71 4.20 13.01
N SER A 4 -0.44 4.41 13.67
CA SER A 4 -0.98 3.40 14.58
C SER A 4 -1.55 2.20 13.80
N MET A 5 -1.55 1.02 14.43
CA MET A 5 -2.05 -0.19 13.77
C MET A 5 -3.54 -0.08 13.41
N ASP A 6 -4.34 0.60 14.24
CA ASP A 6 -5.76 0.82 13.95
C ASP A 6 -5.97 1.75 12.76
N MET A 7 -5.15 2.80 12.62
CA MET A 7 -5.17 3.65 11.45
C MET A 7 -4.75 2.90 10.19
N ALA A 8 -3.68 2.11 10.26
CA ALA A 8 -3.21 1.31 9.14
C ALA A 8 -4.32 0.35 8.64
N ARG A 9 -5.01 -0.34 9.56
CA ARG A 9 -6.16 -1.20 9.21
C ARG A 9 -7.29 -0.43 8.55
N ARG A 10 -7.66 0.75 9.08
CA ARG A 10 -8.72 1.60 8.48
C ARG A 10 -8.37 2.02 7.06
N VAL A 11 -7.12 2.41 6.81
CA VAL A 11 -6.64 2.76 5.47
C VAL A 11 -6.69 1.55 4.54
N ALA A 12 -6.22 0.39 5.01
CA ALA A 12 -6.27 -0.84 4.22
C ALA A 12 -7.71 -1.25 3.85
N GLU A 13 -8.66 -1.14 4.77
CA GLU A 13 -10.08 -1.41 4.48
C GLU A 13 -10.65 -0.45 3.43
N ALA A 14 -10.35 0.85 3.52
CA ALA A 14 -10.79 1.82 2.52
C ALA A 14 -10.19 1.50 1.13
N CYS A 15 -8.90 1.14 1.07
CA CYS A 15 -8.26 0.71 -0.18
C CYS A 15 -8.91 -0.56 -0.75
N LYS A 16 -9.20 -1.56 0.09
CA LYS A 16 -9.90 -2.79 -0.33
C LYS A 16 -11.29 -2.50 -0.86
N GLN A 17 -12.03 -1.60 -0.21
CA GLN A 17 -13.36 -1.20 -0.65
C GLN A 17 -13.29 -0.57 -2.05
N ARG A 18 -12.35 0.37 -2.25
CA ARG A 18 -12.14 0.99 -3.56
C ARG A 18 -11.69 -0.01 -4.62
N ALA A 19 -10.82 -0.94 -4.28
CA ALA A 19 -10.36 -2.01 -5.16
C ALA A 19 -11.51 -2.91 -5.63
N ARG A 20 -12.45 -3.25 -4.73
CA ARG A 20 -13.67 -3.99 -5.04
C ARG A 20 -14.58 -3.23 -6.01
N GLU A 21 -14.79 -1.93 -5.79
CA GLU A 21 -15.56 -1.08 -6.70
C GLU A 21 -14.96 -1.05 -8.11
N LEU A 22 -13.64 -0.98 -8.20
CA LEU A 22 -12.88 -0.98 -9.45
C LEU A 22 -12.74 -2.38 -10.07
N ARG A 23 -13.22 -3.44 -9.39
CA ARG A 23 -13.04 -4.85 -9.77
C ARG A 23 -11.59 -5.22 -10.06
N SER A 24 -10.66 -4.54 -9.39
CA SER A 24 -9.22 -4.70 -9.59
C SER A 24 -8.60 -5.19 -8.30
N PRO A 25 -8.16 -6.46 -8.23
CA PRO A 25 -7.49 -6.98 -7.04
C PRO A 25 -6.08 -6.40 -6.93
N VAL A 26 -5.76 -5.83 -5.75
CA VAL A 26 -4.50 -5.12 -5.50
C VAL A 26 -3.76 -5.67 -4.28
N SER A 27 -2.45 -5.37 -4.24
CA SER A 27 -1.64 -5.47 -3.02
C SER A 27 -1.56 -4.10 -2.36
N ILE A 28 -1.71 -4.08 -1.04
CA ILE A 28 -1.72 -2.87 -0.22
C ILE A 28 -0.56 -3.00 0.76
N ALA A 29 0.35 -2.03 0.73
CA ALA A 29 1.44 -1.92 1.69
C ALA A 29 1.35 -0.57 2.39
N ILE A 30 1.46 -0.57 3.70
CA ILE A 30 1.51 0.62 4.54
C ILE A 30 2.84 0.59 5.29
N VAL A 31 3.59 1.68 5.17
CA VAL A 31 4.88 1.87 5.82
C VAL A 31 4.81 3.00 6.84
N ASP A 32 5.73 3.03 7.80
CA ASP A 32 5.89 4.15 8.71
C ASP A 32 6.70 5.30 8.09
N SER A 33 6.92 6.38 8.84
CA SER A 33 7.73 7.51 8.38
C SER A 33 9.20 7.18 8.11
N GLY A 34 9.69 6.02 8.57
CA GLY A 34 11.04 5.52 8.28
C GLY A 34 11.09 4.59 7.06
N GLY A 35 9.95 4.30 6.43
CA GLY A 35 9.85 3.36 5.32
C GLY A 35 9.77 1.89 5.74
N HIS A 36 9.62 1.60 7.04
CA HIS A 36 9.45 0.22 7.52
C HIS A 36 8.01 -0.24 7.33
N LEU A 37 7.85 -1.50 6.90
CA LEU A 37 6.55 -2.10 6.67
C LEU A 37 5.77 -2.25 7.99
N VAL A 38 4.56 -1.70 8.04
CA VAL A 38 3.65 -1.79 9.19
C VAL A 38 2.52 -2.78 8.92
N LEU A 39 1.94 -2.73 7.73
CA LEU A 39 0.85 -3.61 7.32
C LEU A 39 0.98 -3.96 5.84
N PHE A 40 0.73 -5.22 5.51
CA PHE A 40 0.66 -5.69 4.14
C PHE A 40 -0.55 -6.61 3.97
N GLU A 41 -1.36 -6.34 2.97
CA GLU A 41 -2.49 -7.17 2.57
C GLU A 41 -2.47 -7.39 1.07
N ARG A 42 -2.80 -8.61 0.65
CA ARG A 42 -2.84 -8.98 -0.77
C ARG A 42 -4.18 -9.59 -1.12
N MET A 43 -4.89 -8.96 -2.04
CA MET A 43 -6.08 -9.56 -2.63
C MET A 43 -5.67 -10.66 -3.62
N MET A 44 -6.25 -11.85 -3.50
CA MET A 44 -5.95 -12.94 -4.42
C MET A 44 -6.44 -12.64 -5.83
N ALA A 45 -5.58 -12.88 -6.81
CA ALA A 45 -5.84 -12.69 -8.23
C ALA A 45 -4.97 -13.64 -9.07
N PRO A 46 -5.41 -14.06 -10.27
CA PRO A 46 -4.64 -14.94 -11.15
C PRO A 46 -3.22 -14.44 -11.49
N TYR A 47 -3.01 -13.12 -11.51
CA TYR A 47 -1.72 -12.47 -11.81
C TYR A 47 -1.18 -11.65 -10.63
N GLY A 48 -1.76 -11.78 -9.43
CA GLY A 48 -1.42 -10.97 -8.25
C GLY A 48 -0.10 -11.36 -7.56
N TRP A 49 0.79 -12.10 -8.22
CA TRP A 49 2.10 -12.45 -7.69
C TRP A 49 3.10 -11.28 -7.81
N ALA A 50 3.01 -10.50 -8.89
CA ALA A 50 3.94 -9.40 -9.17
C ALA A 50 3.68 -8.14 -8.32
N THR A 51 2.45 -7.94 -7.84
CA THR A 51 2.02 -6.67 -7.23
C THR A 51 2.51 -6.48 -5.80
N GLY A 52 2.94 -7.54 -5.11
CA GLY A 52 3.37 -7.48 -3.69
C GLY A 52 4.60 -6.59 -3.48
N ASN A 53 5.71 -6.92 -4.14
CA ASN A 53 6.95 -6.14 -4.01
C ASN A 53 6.79 -4.72 -4.56
N ILE A 54 5.98 -4.56 -5.62
CA ILE A 54 5.70 -3.25 -6.22
C ILE A 54 4.98 -2.33 -5.23
N SER A 55 3.99 -2.83 -4.49
CA SER A 55 3.27 -2.01 -3.52
C SER A 55 4.17 -1.56 -2.37
N ILE A 56 5.05 -2.45 -1.89
CA ILE A 56 6.04 -2.14 -0.85
C ILE A 56 7.00 -1.06 -1.35
N ALA A 57 7.60 -1.27 -2.53
CA ALA A 57 8.52 -0.31 -3.13
C ALA A 57 7.87 1.08 -3.32
N LYS A 58 6.65 1.13 -3.85
CA LYS A 58 5.92 2.40 -4.01
C LYS A 58 5.67 3.11 -2.68
N ALA A 59 5.29 2.37 -1.64
CA ALA A 59 5.04 2.94 -0.31
C ALA A 59 6.34 3.51 0.29
N THR A 60 7.44 2.77 0.19
CA THR A 60 8.76 3.21 0.66
C THR A 60 9.24 4.44 -0.11
N THR A 61 9.17 4.44 -1.44
CA THR A 61 9.55 5.60 -2.27
C THR A 61 8.71 6.83 -1.93
N ALA A 62 7.39 6.68 -1.75
CA ALA A 62 6.51 7.80 -1.41
C ALA A 62 6.91 8.48 -0.09
N VAL A 63 7.31 7.69 0.92
CA VAL A 63 7.80 8.24 2.19
C VAL A 63 9.18 8.87 2.04
N MET A 64 10.10 8.24 1.30
CA MET A 64 11.46 8.76 1.10
C MET A 64 11.48 10.13 0.42
N PHE A 65 10.62 10.35 -0.57
CA PHE A 65 10.52 11.64 -1.27
C PHE A 65 9.43 12.55 -0.70
N ASN A 66 8.69 12.10 0.30
CA ASN A 66 7.54 12.79 0.90
C ASN A 66 6.53 13.31 -0.14
N GLN A 67 6.30 12.53 -1.20
CA GLN A 67 5.39 12.87 -2.30
C GLN A 67 4.86 11.60 -2.98
N SER A 68 3.81 11.72 -3.78
CA SER A 68 3.29 10.57 -4.53
C SER A 68 4.33 10.04 -5.53
N THR A 69 4.38 8.73 -5.74
CA THR A 69 5.33 8.13 -6.70
C THR A 69 5.12 8.58 -8.14
N ASP A 70 3.92 9.01 -8.49
CA ASP A 70 3.59 9.60 -9.79
C ASP A 70 4.27 10.96 -10.00
N ALA A 71 4.48 11.73 -8.93
CA ALA A 71 5.17 13.03 -8.97
C ALA A 71 6.71 12.91 -8.88
N VAL A 72 7.23 11.72 -8.58
CA VAL A 72 8.69 11.45 -8.53
C VAL A 72 9.24 11.11 -9.93
N ALA A 73 8.39 10.58 -10.81
CA ALA A 73 8.75 10.04 -12.13
C ALA A 73 8.57 11.04 -13.26
#